data_AF-A0A0F6QX88-F1
#
_entry.id   AF-A0A0F6QX88-F1
#
_cell.length_a   1.000
_cell.length_b   1.000
_cell.length_c   1.000
_cell.angle_alpha   90.00
_cell.angle_beta   90.00
_cell.angle_gamma   90.00
#
_symmetry.space_group_name_H-M   'P 1'
#
loop_
_entity.id
_entity.type
_entity.pdbx_description
1 polymer ?
#
loop_
_entity_poly.entity_id
_entity_poly.type
_entity_poly.pdbx_seq_one_letter_code
_entity_poly.pdbx_strand_id
1 'polypeptide(L)'
;METRTTSNNFVAVPAQYNFNDAYSIGEPALRQLRRDMWDENPPFNGMPLQVYLKRRAITNKEQYANDFVMDAQLSKIAVQRSAEYIPSVGLRHRRPAQSCTKAQYRSNGCLKEDTATINGYGGWGNNLAGGQGNWSLKYFIQDGWGKGELAALKRANGNFDDGNGHLHHFLNPDNKYVGLGIVKMKVNGQIHTAAASTFAKKGSGTPNRLPDQRIEDNLYRAAFADENSTGIVTFDPNTFRGPQGGGGGGSSIGVGGGVIGIVTTVISILSIVGFVAQFIPQIQNTIRQFL
;
A
#
# COMPACT_ATOMS: atom_id res chain seq x y z
N MET A 1 9.18 -2.74 -2.08
CA MET A 1 10.50 -2.10 -2.30
C MET A 1 11.02 -1.70 -0.94
N GLU A 2 11.99 -2.43 -0.40
CA GLU A 2 12.76 -2.02 0.77
C GLU A 2 14.14 -1.62 0.24
N THR A 3 14.47 -0.32 0.31
CA THR A 3 15.66 0.25 -0.34
C THR A 3 16.80 0.53 0.63
N ARG A 4 16.57 0.35 1.94
CA ARG A 4 17.52 0.73 3.00
C ARG A 4 18.07 -0.44 3.82
N THR A 5 17.85 -1.68 3.40
CA THR A 5 18.50 -2.85 4.01
C THR A 5 18.92 -3.84 2.94
N THR A 6 19.81 -4.76 3.30
CA THR A 6 20.32 -5.80 2.42
C THR A 6 19.33 -6.97 2.34
N SER A 7 19.39 -7.73 1.25
CA SER A 7 18.53 -8.91 1.02
C SER A 7 18.60 -9.93 2.15
N ASN A 8 19.76 -10.04 2.81
CA ASN A 8 20.02 -10.96 3.92
C ASN A 8 19.34 -10.54 5.23
N ASN A 9 18.66 -9.39 5.24
CA ASN A 9 17.97 -8.83 6.39
C ASN A 9 16.47 -8.69 6.15
N PHE A 10 15.92 -9.33 5.12
CA PHE A 10 14.49 -9.32 4.82
C PHE A 10 13.73 -10.41 5.56
N VAL A 11 12.45 -10.16 5.77
CA VAL A 11 11.43 -11.16 6.09
C VAL A 11 10.45 -11.17 4.95
N ALA A 12 10.30 -12.34 4.34
CA ALA A 12 9.32 -12.61 3.31
C ALA A 12 7.91 -12.62 3.92
N VAL A 13 7.00 -11.99 3.21
CA VAL A 13 5.59 -11.83 3.56
C VAL A 13 4.79 -12.38 2.37
N PRO A 14 4.33 -13.64 2.43
CA PRO A 14 3.46 -14.21 1.41
C PRO A 14 2.18 -13.37 1.32
N ALA A 15 1.99 -12.76 0.16
CA ALA A 15 1.04 -11.68 -0.01
C ALA A 15 0.25 -11.83 -1.31
N GLN A 16 -1.01 -11.40 -1.25
CA GLN A 16 -1.84 -11.15 -2.41
C GLN A 16 -2.17 -9.67 -2.49
N TYR A 17 -1.92 -9.05 -3.63
CA TYR A 17 -2.17 -7.63 -3.85
C TYR A 17 -2.41 -7.32 -5.33
N ASN A 18 -2.93 -6.14 -5.62
CA ASN A 18 -3.01 -5.60 -6.97
C ASN A 18 -2.75 -4.10 -6.87
N PHE A 19 -1.73 -3.62 -7.59
CA PHE A 19 -1.41 -2.20 -7.59
C PHE A 19 -2.54 -1.34 -8.18
N ASN A 20 -3.32 -1.90 -9.10
CA ASN A 20 -4.46 -1.19 -9.68
C ASN A 20 -5.63 -1.02 -8.71
N ASP A 21 -5.69 -1.75 -7.58
CA ASP A 21 -6.72 -1.54 -6.54
C ASP A 21 -6.72 -0.08 -6.04
N ALA A 22 -5.57 0.60 -6.10
CA ALA A 22 -5.47 2.04 -5.81
C ALA A 22 -6.40 2.89 -6.69
N TYR A 23 -6.55 2.56 -7.97
CA TYR A 23 -7.33 3.29 -8.96
C TYR A 23 -8.74 2.73 -9.12
N SER A 24 -8.90 1.40 -9.11
CA SER A 24 -10.20 0.75 -9.34
C SER A 24 -11.09 0.72 -8.10
N ILE A 25 -10.50 0.77 -6.90
CA ILE A 25 -11.23 0.71 -5.62
C ILE A 25 -10.96 1.97 -4.80
N GLY A 26 -9.68 2.30 -4.58
CA GLY A 26 -9.25 3.35 -3.67
C GLY A 26 -9.69 4.74 -4.09
N GLU A 27 -9.38 5.13 -5.32
CA GLU A 27 -9.71 6.45 -5.88
C GLU A 27 -11.24 6.72 -5.87
N PRO A 28 -12.10 5.83 -6.39
CA PRO A 28 -13.56 6.00 -6.27
C PRO A 28 -14.04 6.11 -4.83
N ALA A 29 -13.47 5.32 -3.92
CA ALA A 29 -13.83 5.36 -2.49
C ALA A 29 -13.45 6.69 -1.83
N LEU A 30 -12.26 7.23 -2.13
CA LEU A 30 -11.81 8.52 -1.62
C LEU A 30 -12.61 9.69 -2.20
N ARG A 31 -12.89 9.67 -3.51
CA ARG A 31 -13.78 10.66 -4.14
C ARG A 31 -15.15 10.65 -3.47
N GLN A 32 -15.70 9.46 -3.21
CA GLN A 32 -16.99 9.33 -2.53
C GLN A 32 -16.91 9.80 -1.08
N LEU A 33 -15.85 9.47 -0.32
CA LEU A 33 -15.66 9.99 1.02
C LEU A 33 -15.65 11.52 1.03
N ARG A 34 -14.92 12.16 0.10
CA ARG A 34 -14.91 13.63 -0.02
C ARG A 34 -16.28 14.21 -0.38
N ARG A 35 -17.06 13.53 -1.24
CA ARG A 35 -18.45 13.94 -1.51
C ARG A 35 -19.33 13.86 -0.26
N ASP A 36 -19.29 12.74 0.44
CA ASP A 36 -20.05 12.54 1.69
C ASP A 36 -19.68 13.64 2.71
N MET A 37 -18.39 13.95 2.84
CA MET A 37 -17.90 14.93 3.81
C MET A 37 -18.18 16.37 3.38
N TRP A 38 -18.27 16.65 2.07
CA TRP A 38 -18.78 17.93 1.59
C TRP A 38 -20.22 18.16 2.05
N ASP A 39 -21.08 17.16 1.91
CA ASP A 39 -22.50 17.25 2.29
C ASP A 39 -22.68 17.33 3.80
N GLU A 40 -21.95 16.51 4.54
CA GLU A 40 -21.92 16.52 6.00
C GLU A 40 -21.35 17.83 6.57
N ASN A 41 -20.44 18.47 5.83
CA ASN A 41 -19.78 19.72 6.16
C ASN A 41 -19.22 19.77 7.61
N PRO A 42 -18.42 18.77 8.03
CA PRO A 42 -17.87 18.76 9.39
C PRO A 42 -16.91 19.94 9.61
N PRO A 43 -16.58 20.28 10.86
CA PRO A 43 -15.50 21.22 11.12
C PRO A 43 -14.17 20.66 10.61
N PHE A 44 -13.34 21.53 10.05
CA PHE A 44 -11.98 21.27 9.60
C PHE A 44 -11.11 22.49 9.92
N ASN A 45 -10.10 22.30 10.76
CA ASN A 45 -9.25 23.37 11.30
C ASN A 45 -10.05 24.56 11.87
N GLY A 46 -11.05 24.27 12.72
CA GLY A 46 -11.82 25.27 13.45
C GLY A 46 -12.96 25.96 12.68
N MET A 47 -13.25 25.55 11.43
CA MET A 47 -14.36 26.11 10.64
C MET A 47 -15.06 25.02 9.81
N PRO A 48 -16.28 25.25 9.31
CA PRO A 48 -16.94 24.27 8.44
C PRO A 48 -16.08 23.96 7.19
N LEU A 49 -16.02 22.68 6.80
CA LEU A 49 -15.19 22.19 5.70
C LEU A 49 -15.40 23.01 4.40
N GLN A 50 -16.65 23.30 4.03
CA GLN A 50 -16.94 24.08 2.83
C GLN A 50 -16.35 25.51 2.89
N VAL A 51 -16.33 26.14 4.07
CA VAL A 51 -15.70 27.46 4.26
C VAL A 51 -14.18 27.36 4.10
N TYR A 52 -13.57 26.33 4.67
CA TYR A 52 -12.15 26.05 4.52
C TYR A 52 -11.74 25.82 3.06
N LEU A 53 -12.55 25.07 2.31
CA LEU A 53 -12.36 24.78 0.89
C LEU A 53 -12.55 26.03 0.02
N LYS A 54 -13.56 26.87 0.31
CA LYS A 54 -13.79 28.13 -0.41
C LYS A 54 -12.58 29.07 -0.33
N ARG A 55 -11.88 29.11 0.81
CA ARG A 55 -10.62 29.89 0.98
C ARG A 55 -9.48 29.40 0.08
N ARG A 56 -9.59 28.19 -0.47
CA ARG A 56 -8.66 27.58 -1.43
C ARG A 56 -9.20 27.56 -2.86
N ALA A 57 -10.19 28.40 -3.15
CA ALA A 57 -10.85 28.47 -4.45
C ALA A 57 -11.52 27.14 -4.90
N ILE A 58 -11.85 26.27 -3.94
CA ILE A 58 -12.66 25.07 -4.18
C ILE A 58 -14.09 25.40 -3.80
N THR A 59 -14.95 25.57 -4.81
CA THR A 59 -16.28 26.16 -4.62
C THR A 59 -17.43 25.18 -4.76
N ASN A 60 -17.16 23.95 -5.21
CA ASN A 60 -18.19 22.93 -5.37
C ASN A 60 -17.69 21.52 -5.02
N LYS A 61 -18.67 20.64 -4.78
CA LYS A 61 -18.48 19.25 -4.35
C LYS A 61 -17.58 18.46 -5.29
N GLU A 62 -17.82 18.51 -6.59
CA GLU A 62 -17.07 17.71 -7.55
C GLU A 62 -15.65 18.22 -7.72
N GLN A 63 -15.43 19.53 -7.68
CA GLN A 63 -14.08 20.09 -7.64
C GLN A 63 -13.32 19.53 -6.44
N TYR A 64 -13.89 19.58 -5.23
CA TYR A 64 -13.25 19.03 -4.03
C TYR A 64 -12.99 17.52 -4.12
N ALA A 65 -13.99 16.77 -4.54
CA ALA A 65 -13.91 15.31 -4.65
C ALA A 65 -12.81 14.89 -5.62
N ASN A 66 -12.55 15.66 -6.67
CA ASN A 66 -11.53 15.37 -7.69
C ASN A 66 -10.23 16.17 -7.50
N ASP A 67 -10.09 16.95 -6.42
CA ASP A 67 -8.92 17.78 -6.13
C ASP A 67 -7.76 16.97 -5.52
N PHE A 68 -7.34 15.91 -6.20
CA PHE A 68 -6.16 15.12 -5.93
C PHE A 68 -5.77 14.30 -7.17
N VAL A 69 -4.55 13.77 -7.18
CA VAL A 69 -4.01 12.90 -8.23
C VAL A 69 -3.50 11.62 -7.58
N MET A 70 -3.92 10.48 -8.12
CA MET A 70 -3.35 9.19 -7.73
C MET A 70 -1.91 9.07 -8.26
N ASP A 71 -0.96 8.87 -7.35
CA ASP A 71 0.45 8.72 -7.68
C ASP A 71 0.86 7.25 -7.63
N ALA A 72 1.42 6.77 -8.73
CA ALA A 72 1.80 5.38 -8.92
C ALA A 72 2.93 4.94 -7.97
N GLN A 73 3.92 5.80 -7.71
CA GLN A 73 5.02 5.46 -6.83
C GLN A 73 4.56 5.48 -5.37
N LEU A 74 3.71 6.44 -4.99
CA LEU A 74 3.09 6.43 -3.66
C LEU A 74 2.21 5.19 -3.46
N SER A 75 1.50 4.71 -4.48
CA SER A 75 0.67 3.50 -4.38
C SER A 75 1.52 2.24 -4.19
N LYS A 76 2.68 2.16 -4.86
CA LYS A 76 3.66 1.09 -4.60
C LYS A 76 4.24 1.17 -3.19
N ILE A 77 4.52 2.38 -2.70
CA ILE A 77 4.94 2.60 -1.31
C ILE A 77 3.83 2.15 -0.36
N ALA A 78 2.57 2.49 -0.61
CA ALA A 78 1.44 2.07 0.22
C ALA A 78 1.28 0.54 0.29
N VAL A 79 1.47 -0.18 -0.84
CA VAL A 79 1.52 -1.66 -0.83
C VAL A 79 2.68 -2.18 0.01
N GLN A 80 3.88 -1.60 -0.13
CA GLN A 80 5.02 -1.93 0.71
C GLN A 80 4.72 -1.70 2.20
N ARG A 81 4.16 -0.54 2.55
CA ARG A 81 3.76 -0.19 3.92
C ARG A 81 2.76 -1.19 4.47
N SER A 82 1.80 -1.63 3.66
CA SER A 82 0.80 -2.63 4.04
C SER A 82 1.44 -3.99 4.37
N ALA A 83 2.46 -4.40 3.61
CA ALA A 83 3.20 -5.64 3.87
C ALA A 83 4.06 -5.61 5.14
N GLU A 84 4.29 -4.42 5.72
CA GLU A 84 4.97 -4.29 7.01
C GLU A 84 4.07 -4.58 8.22
N TYR A 85 2.79 -4.93 7.98
CA TYR A 85 1.87 -5.35 9.04
C TYR A 85 2.37 -6.63 9.73
N ILE A 86 2.43 -6.59 11.07
CA ILE A 86 2.81 -7.72 11.90
C ILE A 86 1.64 -8.02 12.84
N PRO A 87 0.99 -9.20 12.76
CA PRO A 87 -0.23 -9.45 13.53
C PRO A 87 -0.13 -9.21 15.04
N SER A 88 1.02 -9.50 15.65
CA SER A 88 1.23 -9.31 17.09
C SER A 88 1.53 -7.86 17.51
N VAL A 89 1.74 -6.95 16.56
CA VAL A 89 2.12 -5.55 16.81
C VAL A 89 1.19 -4.53 16.15
N GLY A 90 0.55 -4.91 15.04
CA GLY A 90 -0.14 -4.02 14.11
C GLY A 90 0.82 -3.28 13.19
N LEU A 91 0.27 -2.35 12.41
CA LEU A 91 1.05 -1.32 11.70
C LEU A 91 1.39 -0.17 12.64
N ARG A 92 2.50 0.51 12.36
CA ARG A 92 2.94 1.71 13.10
C ARG A 92 3.42 2.77 12.12
N HIS A 93 3.39 4.03 12.55
CA HIS A 93 4.03 5.17 11.89
C HIS A 93 5.57 5.14 12.02
N ARG A 94 6.13 3.94 11.94
CA ARG A 94 7.55 3.59 11.90
C ARG A 94 7.71 2.40 10.95
N ARG A 95 8.95 2.09 10.60
CA ARG A 95 9.26 0.93 9.76
C ARG A 95 10.13 -0.06 10.54
N PRO A 96 9.93 -1.38 10.38
CA PRO A 96 10.83 -2.39 10.92
C PRO A 96 12.27 -2.16 10.47
N ALA A 97 13.23 -2.56 11.29
CA ALA A 97 14.65 -2.50 10.97
C ALA A 97 15.47 -3.41 11.88
N GLN A 98 16.62 -3.86 11.38
CA GLN A 98 17.58 -4.67 12.15
C GLN A 98 18.18 -3.93 13.35
N SER A 99 18.12 -2.60 13.36
CA SER A 99 18.56 -1.78 14.49
C SER A 99 17.56 -1.70 15.63
N CYS A 100 16.38 -2.32 15.51
CA CYS A 100 15.35 -2.26 16.55
C CYS A 100 14.64 -3.59 16.75
N THR A 101 14.13 -3.81 17.96
CA THR A 101 13.29 -4.96 18.32
C THR A 101 11.81 -4.70 18.07
N LYS A 102 10.98 -5.76 18.07
CA LYS A 102 9.51 -5.62 18.05
C LYS A 102 8.96 -4.79 19.22
N ALA A 103 9.64 -4.80 20.38
CA ALA A 103 9.27 -3.96 21.51
C ALA A 103 9.51 -2.47 21.22
N GLN A 104 10.68 -2.13 20.67
CA GLN A 104 11.00 -0.76 20.26
C GLN A 104 10.08 -0.26 19.13
N TYR A 105 9.66 -1.16 18.23
CA TYR A 105 8.67 -0.83 17.21
C TYR A 105 7.34 -0.37 17.80
N ARG A 106 6.88 -0.98 18.90
CA ARG A 106 5.67 -0.56 19.63
C ARG A 106 5.81 0.82 20.27
N SER A 107 7.02 1.15 20.72
CA SER A 107 7.34 2.44 21.36
C SER A 107 7.93 3.49 20.40
N ASN A 108 7.71 3.32 19.09
CA ASN A 108 8.15 4.24 18.04
C ASN A 108 9.69 4.45 17.87
N GLY A 109 10.51 3.50 18.33
CA GLY A 109 11.98 3.57 18.31
C GLY A 109 12.66 3.05 17.04
N CYS A 110 11.91 2.64 16.02
CA CYS A 110 12.46 2.12 14.76
C CYS A 110 12.60 3.21 13.68
N LEU A 111 12.89 2.80 12.43
CA LEU A 111 13.04 3.73 11.30
C LEU A 111 11.82 4.64 11.14
N LYS A 112 12.07 5.90 10.80
CA LYS A 112 11.04 6.87 10.49
C LYS A 112 10.25 6.44 9.26
N GLU A 113 8.97 6.76 9.24
CA GLU A 113 8.06 6.39 8.15
C GLU A 113 8.43 7.02 6.80
N ASP A 114 8.99 8.23 6.82
CA ASP A 114 9.45 9.00 5.65
C ASP A 114 10.64 8.33 4.92
N THR A 115 11.21 7.28 5.50
CA THR A 115 12.26 6.48 4.87
C THR A 115 11.72 5.49 3.83
N ALA A 116 10.40 5.30 3.76
CA ALA A 116 9.75 4.53 2.69
C ALA A 116 9.76 5.34 1.37
N THR A 117 10.73 5.05 0.51
CA THR A 117 10.89 5.77 -0.76
C THR A 117 11.15 4.84 -1.94
N ILE A 118 10.80 5.31 -3.14
CA ILE A 118 11.20 4.73 -4.42
C ILE A 118 12.07 5.75 -5.12
N ASN A 119 13.34 5.43 -5.35
CA ASN A 119 14.32 6.33 -5.99
C ASN A 119 14.39 7.71 -5.32
N GLY A 120 14.34 7.72 -3.98
CA GLY A 120 14.34 8.95 -3.17
C GLY A 120 13.00 9.69 -3.09
N TYR A 121 12.00 9.30 -3.89
CA TYR A 121 10.65 9.86 -3.83
C TYR A 121 9.80 9.14 -2.77
N GLY A 122 9.12 9.88 -1.91
CA GLY A 122 8.25 9.35 -0.87
C GLY A 122 7.17 10.34 -0.45
N GLY A 123 6.31 9.91 0.48
CA GLY A 123 5.30 10.77 1.09
C GLY A 123 5.77 11.43 2.38
N TRP A 124 5.07 12.48 2.80
CA TRP A 124 5.29 13.14 4.08
C TRP A 124 4.43 12.55 5.21
N GLY A 125 3.34 11.85 4.86
CA GLY A 125 2.42 11.24 5.81
C GLY A 125 1.75 9.99 5.21
N ASN A 126 1.14 9.18 6.08
CA ASN A 126 0.41 7.98 5.70
C ASN A 126 -0.77 7.74 6.63
N ASN A 127 -1.76 6.99 6.15
CA ASN A 127 -2.74 6.33 7.01
C ASN A 127 -2.44 4.84 7.02
N LEU A 128 -2.58 4.18 8.17
CA LEU A 128 -2.25 2.77 8.32
C LEU A 128 -3.39 2.05 9.06
N ALA A 129 -3.79 0.89 8.55
CA ALA A 129 -4.77 0.05 9.20
C ALA A 129 -4.52 -1.40 8.83
N GLY A 130 -4.81 -2.31 9.75
CA GLY A 130 -4.73 -3.72 9.48
C GLY A 130 -5.31 -4.54 10.60
N GLY A 131 -5.68 -5.76 10.28
CA GLY A 131 -6.32 -6.65 11.23
C GLY A 131 -6.52 -8.04 10.66
N GLN A 132 -6.96 -8.96 11.51
CA GLN A 132 -7.49 -10.24 11.05
C GLN A 132 -8.80 -10.00 10.29
N GLY A 133 -9.00 -10.73 9.20
CA GLY A 133 -10.19 -10.65 8.34
C GLY A 133 -9.87 -10.20 6.92
N ASN A 134 -10.83 -10.43 6.03
CA ASN A 134 -10.73 -10.14 4.61
C ASN A 134 -11.43 -8.81 4.28
N TRP A 135 -10.78 -7.70 4.65
CA TRP A 135 -11.30 -6.36 4.44
C TRP A 135 -11.00 -5.84 3.03
N SER A 136 -11.82 -4.91 2.54
CA SER A 136 -11.60 -4.23 1.25
C SER A 136 -10.91 -2.88 1.46
N LEU A 137 -10.21 -2.37 0.44
CA LEU A 137 -9.63 -1.03 0.48
C LEU A 137 -10.71 0.06 0.65
N LYS A 138 -11.88 -0.15 0.04
CA LYS A 138 -13.05 0.71 0.20
C LYS A 138 -13.49 0.81 1.67
N TYR A 139 -13.55 -0.30 2.39
CA TYR A 139 -13.90 -0.33 3.81
C TYR A 139 -12.93 0.53 4.64
N PHE A 140 -11.62 0.36 4.46
CA PHE A 140 -10.64 1.17 5.19
C PHE A 140 -10.79 2.66 4.90
N ILE A 141 -11.05 3.05 3.65
CA ILE A 141 -11.19 4.47 3.28
C ILE A 141 -12.50 5.07 3.79
N GLN A 142 -13.63 4.41 3.59
CA GLN A 142 -14.95 5.01 3.86
C GLN A 142 -15.43 4.80 5.28
N ASP A 143 -15.19 3.62 5.85
CA ASP A 143 -15.74 3.24 7.14
C ASP A 143 -14.69 3.34 8.23
N GLY A 144 -13.49 2.76 8.03
CA GLY A 144 -12.40 2.79 9.00
C GLY A 144 -11.84 4.18 9.25
N TRP A 145 -11.00 4.65 8.32
CA TRP A 145 -10.40 5.98 8.34
C TRP A 145 -11.39 7.10 8.04
N GLY A 146 -12.53 6.78 7.42
CA GLY A 146 -13.53 7.75 7.00
C GLY A 146 -14.53 8.06 8.12
N LYS A 147 -15.74 7.52 8.00
CA LYS A 147 -16.86 7.74 8.93
C LYS A 147 -16.54 7.33 10.37
N GLY A 148 -15.70 6.31 10.57
CA GLY A 148 -15.26 5.86 11.88
C GLY A 148 -14.55 6.94 12.71
N GLU A 149 -13.91 7.92 12.06
CA GLU A 149 -13.18 9.00 12.72
C GLU A 149 -13.94 10.33 12.75
N LEU A 150 -15.08 10.42 12.07
CA LEU A 150 -15.86 11.66 11.97
C LEU A 150 -16.26 12.21 13.34
N ALA A 151 -16.64 11.34 14.27
CA ALA A 151 -17.02 11.75 15.63
C ALA A 151 -15.83 12.35 16.39
N ALA A 152 -14.62 11.80 16.21
CA ALA A 152 -13.40 12.35 16.81
C ALA A 152 -13.05 13.70 16.19
N LEU A 153 -13.11 13.81 14.86
CA LEU A 153 -12.89 15.07 14.13
C LEU A 153 -13.82 16.18 14.64
N LYS A 154 -15.12 15.88 14.81
CA LYS A 154 -16.10 16.84 15.33
C LYS A 154 -15.77 17.28 16.76
N ARG A 155 -15.41 16.34 17.66
CA ARG A 155 -15.00 16.67 19.04
C ARG A 155 -13.74 17.55 19.08
N ALA A 156 -12.81 17.33 18.17
CA ALA A 156 -11.59 18.14 18.03
C ALA A 156 -11.82 19.50 17.33
N ASN A 157 -13.08 19.86 17.03
CA ASN A 157 -13.44 21.02 16.22
C ASN A 157 -12.69 21.07 14.87
N GLY A 158 -12.50 19.91 14.26
CA GLY A 158 -11.81 19.75 12.99
C GLY A 158 -10.29 19.82 13.04
N ASN A 159 -9.69 19.99 14.23
CA ASN A 159 -8.24 19.97 14.39
C ASN A 159 -7.72 18.53 14.36
N PHE A 160 -6.53 18.37 13.80
CA PHE A 160 -5.83 17.08 13.77
C PHE A 160 -5.54 16.58 15.19
N ASP A 161 -5.84 15.32 15.45
CA ASP A 161 -5.36 14.56 16.62
C ASP A 161 -5.21 13.07 16.27
N ASP A 162 -4.73 12.27 17.25
CA ASP A 162 -4.49 10.83 17.08
C ASP A 162 -5.77 10.02 16.80
N GLY A 163 -6.96 10.55 17.10
CA GLY A 163 -8.25 9.89 16.89
C GLY A 163 -8.93 10.26 15.57
N ASN A 164 -8.46 11.28 14.87
CA ASN A 164 -9.03 11.73 13.59
C ASN A 164 -8.02 11.96 12.46
N GLY A 165 -6.74 11.67 12.71
CA GLY A 165 -5.67 11.98 11.78
C GLY A 165 -5.85 11.35 10.39
N HIS A 166 -6.47 10.16 10.31
CA HIS A 166 -6.66 9.51 9.02
C HIS A 166 -7.72 10.22 8.17
N LEU A 167 -8.88 10.54 8.76
CA LEU A 167 -9.90 11.34 8.09
C LEU A 167 -9.36 12.72 7.75
N HIS A 168 -8.65 13.36 8.68
CA HIS A 168 -8.08 14.70 8.48
C HIS A 168 -7.17 14.75 7.25
N HIS A 169 -6.29 13.75 7.07
CA HIS A 169 -5.47 13.65 5.87
C HIS A 169 -6.28 13.52 4.58
N PHE A 170 -7.37 12.74 4.56
CA PHE A 170 -8.20 12.59 3.37
C PHE A 170 -9.01 13.85 3.04
N LEU A 171 -9.41 14.62 4.06
CA LEU A 171 -10.13 15.87 3.87
C LEU A 171 -9.23 17.03 3.45
N ASN A 172 -7.93 16.96 3.77
CA ASN A 172 -7.02 18.05 3.48
C ASN A 172 -6.77 18.20 1.96
N PRO A 173 -7.20 19.30 1.31
CA PRO A 173 -6.94 19.55 -0.12
C PRO A 173 -5.47 19.82 -0.42
N ASP A 174 -4.63 20.08 0.59
CA ASP A 174 -3.19 20.27 0.40
C ASP A 174 -2.47 18.93 0.14
N ASN A 175 -3.15 17.80 0.38
CA ASN A 175 -2.72 16.46 -0.02
C ASN A 175 -3.08 16.19 -1.49
N LYS A 176 -2.31 16.81 -2.38
CA LYS A 176 -2.54 16.75 -3.83
C LYS A 176 -2.20 15.41 -4.45
N TYR A 177 -1.20 14.71 -3.94
CA TYR A 177 -0.78 13.41 -4.49
C TYR A 177 -1.02 12.32 -3.45
N VAL A 178 -1.73 11.28 -3.87
CA VAL A 178 -2.18 10.20 -2.99
C VAL A 178 -1.76 8.85 -3.57
N GLY A 179 -1.16 8.02 -2.73
CA GLY A 179 -1.00 6.60 -2.97
C GLY A 179 -1.95 5.80 -2.08
N LEU A 180 -2.52 4.73 -2.60
CA LEU A 180 -3.34 3.79 -1.84
C LEU A 180 -2.86 2.38 -2.11
N GLY A 181 -2.94 1.51 -1.11
CA GLY A 181 -2.49 0.14 -1.22
C GLY A 181 -3.17 -0.75 -0.21
N ILE A 182 -3.34 -2.02 -0.59
CA ILE A 182 -3.87 -3.06 0.28
C ILE A 182 -3.13 -4.37 0.00
N VAL A 183 -2.83 -5.10 1.05
CA VAL A 183 -2.18 -6.40 1.01
C VAL A 183 -3.00 -7.37 1.84
N LYS A 184 -3.30 -8.53 1.27
CA LYS A 184 -3.83 -9.69 1.99
C LYS A 184 -2.68 -10.63 2.29
N MET A 185 -2.65 -11.14 3.51
CA MET A 185 -1.61 -12.02 4.03
C MET A 185 -2.27 -13.22 4.68
N LYS A 186 -1.61 -14.37 4.67
CA LYS A 186 -2.02 -15.51 5.51
C LYS A 186 -0.96 -15.73 6.58
N VAL A 187 -1.35 -15.58 7.84
CA VAL A 187 -0.47 -15.80 8.99
C VAL A 187 -1.12 -16.84 9.89
N ASN A 188 -0.40 -17.92 10.20
CA ASN A 188 -0.90 -19.03 11.02
C ASN A 188 -2.26 -19.58 10.55
N GLY A 189 -2.46 -19.68 9.24
CA GLY A 189 -3.70 -20.16 8.63
C GLY A 189 -4.83 -19.13 8.56
N GLN A 190 -4.70 -17.96 9.19
CA GLN A 190 -5.71 -16.90 9.20
C GLN A 190 -5.41 -15.82 8.18
N ILE A 191 -6.46 -15.31 7.53
CA ILE A 191 -6.35 -14.16 6.63
C ILE A 191 -6.22 -12.89 7.46
N HIS A 192 -5.22 -12.10 7.15
CA HIS A 192 -5.06 -10.72 7.60
C HIS A 192 -5.09 -9.80 6.39
N THR A 193 -5.65 -8.62 6.57
CA THR A 193 -5.58 -7.56 5.57
C THR A 193 -4.98 -6.33 6.21
N ALA A 194 -4.06 -5.69 5.49
CA ALA A 194 -3.48 -4.42 5.84
C ALA A 194 -3.59 -3.45 4.68
N ALA A 195 -3.86 -2.18 4.98
CA ALA A 195 -3.96 -1.12 4.01
C ALA A 195 -3.14 0.09 4.46
N ALA A 196 -2.67 0.84 3.47
CA ALA A 196 -2.02 2.11 3.69
C ALA A 196 -2.48 3.15 2.68
N SER A 197 -2.46 4.42 3.08
CA SER A 197 -2.40 5.56 2.18
C SER A 197 -1.06 6.27 2.33
N THR A 198 -0.64 7.04 1.34
CA THR A 198 0.58 7.85 1.41
C THR A 198 0.34 9.17 0.70
N PHE A 199 0.75 10.28 1.31
CA PHE A 199 0.46 11.62 0.82
C PHE A 199 1.72 12.39 0.46
N ALA A 200 1.70 13.11 -0.66
CA ALA A 200 2.78 14.03 -1.04
C ALA A 200 2.22 15.36 -1.53
N LYS A 201 3.03 16.43 -1.36
CA LYS A 201 2.73 17.76 -1.90
C LYS A 201 3.14 17.89 -3.37
N LYS A 202 4.13 17.12 -3.81
CA LYS A 202 4.66 17.09 -5.16
C LYS A 202 4.59 15.66 -5.69
N GLY A 203 4.17 15.50 -6.95
CA GLY A 203 4.06 14.20 -7.59
C GLY A 203 5.41 13.66 -8.05
N SER A 204 5.45 12.35 -8.31
CA SER A 204 6.65 11.67 -8.81
C SER A 204 6.96 12.01 -10.28
N GLY A 205 6.02 12.66 -10.98
CA GLY A 205 6.09 12.84 -12.44
C GLY A 205 5.85 11.56 -13.23
N THR A 206 5.36 10.49 -12.60
CA THR A 206 5.01 9.22 -13.25
C THR A 206 3.49 9.08 -13.36
N PRO A 207 2.87 9.52 -14.46
CA PRO A 207 1.41 9.54 -14.60
C PRO A 207 0.77 8.18 -14.90
N ASN A 208 1.53 7.08 -14.89
CA ASN A 208 1.01 5.81 -15.38
C ASN A 208 0.19 5.10 -14.31
N ARG A 209 -1.07 4.80 -14.65
CA ARG A 209 -1.84 3.78 -13.93
C ARG A 209 -1.04 2.49 -13.88
N LEU A 210 -1.06 1.85 -12.72
CA LEU A 210 -0.36 0.59 -12.52
C LEU A 210 -1.16 -0.54 -13.19
N PRO A 211 -0.50 -1.60 -13.68
CA PRO A 211 -1.17 -2.70 -14.36
C PRO A 211 -2.26 -3.33 -13.47
N ASP A 212 -3.39 -3.65 -14.08
CA ASP A 212 -4.45 -4.40 -13.43
C ASP A 212 -4.12 -5.88 -13.41
N GLN A 213 -3.35 -6.29 -12.40
CA GLN A 213 -2.90 -7.66 -12.25
C GLN A 213 -2.90 -8.03 -10.77
N ARG A 214 -3.67 -9.05 -10.44
CA ARG A 214 -3.58 -9.70 -9.13
C ARG A 214 -2.27 -10.48 -9.06
N ILE A 215 -1.46 -10.17 -8.06
CA ILE A 215 -0.15 -10.78 -7.83
C ILE A 215 -0.24 -11.57 -6.52
N GLU A 216 0.26 -12.80 -6.55
CA GLU A 216 0.53 -13.65 -5.39
C GLU A 216 2.04 -13.88 -5.37
N ASP A 217 2.74 -13.26 -4.42
CA ASP A 217 4.20 -13.32 -4.31
C ASP A 217 4.66 -12.97 -2.88
N ASN A 218 5.94 -13.13 -2.60
CA ASN A 218 6.58 -12.61 -1.40
C ASN A 218 6.81 -11.10 -1.53
N LEU A 219 6.09 -10.32 -0.73
CA LEU A 219 6.54 -8.97 -0.37
C LEU A 219 7.62 -9.09 0.72
N TYR A 220 8.41 -8.05 0.91
CA TYR A 220 9.53 -8.09 1.86
C TYR A 220 9.50 -6.87 2.76
N ARG A 221 9.73 -7.07 4.05
CA ARG A 221 10.03 -6.02 5.03
C ARG A 221 11.39 -6.29 5.66
N ALA A 222 12.00 -5.29 6.28
CA ALA A 222 13.16 -5.54 7.12
C ALA A 222 12.78 -6.45 8.31
N ALA A 223 13.68 -7.36 8.69
CA ALA A 223 13.57 -8.05 9.97
C ALA A 223 13.92 -7.09 11.12
N PHE A 224 13.36 -7.38 12.28
CA PHE A 224 13.79 -6.79 13.55
C PHE A 224 15.08 -7.46 14.05
N ALA A 225 15.76 -6.80 15.00
CA ALA A 225 16.92 -7.37 15.70
C ALA A 225 16.60 -8.69 16.41
N ASP A 226 15.35 -8.87 16.85
CA ASP A 226 14.83 -10.05 17.54
C ASP A 226 14.07 -11.00 16.60
N GLU A 227 14.34 -10.95 15.30
CA GLU A 227 13.69 -11.78 14.29
C GLU A 227 14.71 -12.38 13.30
N ASN A 228 14.55 -13.68 13.02
CA ASN A 228 15.36 -14.34 12.01
C ASN A 228 14.97 -13.83 10.62
N SER A 229 15.95 -13.36 9.85
CA SER A 229 15.74 -13.06 8.44
C SER A 229 15.45 -14.34 7.66
N THR A 230 14.54 -14.25 6.70
CA THR A 230 14.29 -15.33 5.73
C THR A 230 15.21 -15.22 4.52
N GLY A 231 15.89 -14.09 4.33
CA GLY A 231 16.50 -13.75 3.04
C GLY A 231 15.46 -13.59 1.93
N ILE A 232 15.92 -13.74 0.68
CA ILE A 232 15.07 -13.88 -0.51
C ILE A 232 14.69 -15.36 -0.62
N VAL A 233 13.38 -15.64 -0.67
CA VAL A 233 12.85 -17.00 -0.78
C VAL A 233 11.84 -17.09 -1.91
N THR A 234 11.76 -18.27 -2.54
CA THR A 234 10.75 -18.57 -3.55
C THR A 234 9.35 -18.52 -2.92
N PHE A 235 8.39 -17.94 -3.64
CA PHE A 235 7.00 -17.96 -3.23
C PHE A 235 6.43 -19.38 -3.32
N ASP A 236 5.79 -19.84 -2.23
CA ASP A 236 5.03 -21.09 -2.21
C ASP A 236 3.53 -20.76 -2.25
N PRO A 237 2.81 -21.06 -3.35
CA PRO A 237 1.37 -20.80 -3.46
C PRO A 237 0.52 -21.46 -2.38
N ASN A 238 0.98 -22.57 -1.78
CA ASN A 238 0.25 -23.27 -0.73
C ASN A 238 0.24 -22.49 0.59
N THR A 239 1.20 -21.59 0.80
CA THR A 239 1.22 -20.70 1.97
C THR A 239 -0.01 -19.79 2.00
N PHE A 240 -0.53 -19.40 0.84
CA PHE A 240 -1.74 -18.59 0.73
C PHE A 240 -3.00 -19.45 0.55
N ARG A 241 -2.95 -20.48 -0.32
CA ARG A 241 -4.12 -21.29 -0.71
C ARG A 241 -4.49 -22.40 0.28
N GLY A 242 -3.60 -22.77 1.21
CA GLY A 242 -3.76 -23.93 2.10
C GLY A 242 -3.42 -25.25 1.39
N PRO A 243 -3.17 -26.34 2.14
CA PRO A 243 -2.94 -27.65 1.52
C PRO A 243 -4.19 -28.07 0.75
N GLN A 244 -4.02 -28.40 -0.53
CA GLN A 244 -5.06 -29.05 -1.32
C GLN A 244 -5.35 -30.42 -0.69
N GLY A 245 -6.38 -30.48 0.16
CA GLY A 245 -6.96 -31.75 0.60
C GLY A 245 -7.51 -32.46 -0.62
N GLY A 246 -7.05 -33.69 -0.85
CA GLY A 246 -7.57 -34.55 -1.91
C GLY A 246 -9.08 -34.73 -1.80
N GLY A 247 -9.77 -34.40 -2.87
CA GLY A 247 -11.21 -34.60 -3.04
C GLY A 247 -11.53 -34.48 -4.52
N GLY A 248 -11.67 -35.62 -5.17
CA GLY A 248 -11.95 -35.73 -6.60
C GLY A 248 -13.30 -35.10 -6.98
N GLY A 249 -13.36 -34.60 -8.20
CA GLY A 249 -14.57 -34.03 -8.78
C GLY A 249 -14.23 -33.19 -9.99
N GLY A 250 -13.79 -33.83 -11.07
CA GLY A 250 -13.65 -33.15 -12.35
C GLY A 250 -15.02 -32.71 -12.88
N SER A 251 -15.07 -31.50 -13.41
CA SER A 251 -15.82 -31.20 -14.65
C SER A 251 -15.24 -29.93 -15.27
N SER A 252 -14.61 -30.14 -16.41
CA SER A 252 -14.23 -29.13 -17.38
C SER A 252 -15.48 -28.49 -17.99
N ILE A 253 -15.63 -27.17 -17.83
CA ILE A 253 -16.22 -26.30 -18.86
C ILE A 253 -15.20 -25.19 -19.07
N GLY A 254 -14.46 -25.30 -20.18
CA GLY A 254 -13.61 -24.24 -20.66
C GLY A 254 -14.41 -23.29 -21.54
N VAL A 255 -14.29 -21.99 -21.29
CA VAL A 255 -14.00 -20.97 -22.32
C VAL A 255 -13.26 -19.80 -21.62
N GLY A 256 -11.97 -19.65 -21.95
CA GLY A 256 -11.29 -18.36 -22.06
C GLY A 256 -10.93 -17.56 -20.80
N GLY A 257 -9.77 -17.83 -20.21
CA GLY A 257 -9.15 -16.94 -19.21
C GLY A 257 -8.05 -17.64 -18.40
N GLY A 258 -6.99 -18.10 -19.08
CA GLY A 258 -5.92 -18.86 -18.46
C GLY A 258 -5.29 -18.13 -17.28
N VAL A 259 -5.38 -18.75 -16.09
CA VAL A 259 -4.48 -18.46 -14.98
C VAL A 259 -3.11 -19.04 -15.39
N ILE A 260 -2.34 -18.25 -16.14
CA ILE A 260 -0.95 -18.60 -16.39
C ILE A 260 -0.24 -18.52 -15.04
N GLY A 261 0.04 -19.68 -14.46
CA GLY A 261 1.00 -19.83 -13.38
C GLY A 261 2.38 -19.49 -13.93
N ILE A 262 2.68 -18.18 -13.99
CA ILE A 262 4.02 -17.71 -14.31
C ILE A 262 4.88 -18.06 -13.10
N VAL A 263 5.81 -19.00 -13.29
CA VAL A 263 7.03 -19.08 -12.47
C VAL A 263 7.81 -17.81 -12.77
N THR A 264 7.51 -16.75 -12.03
CA THR A 264 8.25 -15.50 -12.15
C THR A 264 9.60 -15.73 -11.51
N THR A 265 10.64 -15.78 -12.36
CA THR A 265 11.98 -15.27 -12.06
C THR A 265 11.90 -14.23 -10.96
N VAL A 266 12.71 -14.35 -9.91
CA VAL A 266 12.82 -13.43 -8.77
C VAL A 266 12.67 -11.97 -9.23
N ILE A 267 11.44 -11.45 -9.24
CA ILE A 267 11.15 -10.03 -9.22
C ILE A 267 10.92 -9.75 -7.74
N SER A 268 11.99 -9.92 -6.95
CA SER A 268 12.15 -9.05 -5.80
C SER A 268 11.89 -7.64 -6.32
N ILE A 269 11.19 -6.83 -5.54
CA ILE A 269 10.93 -5.42 -5.83
C ILE A 269 12.25 -4.62 -5.70
N LEU A 270 13.31 -5.09 -6.37
CA LEU A 270 14.61 -4.51 -6.67
C LEU A 270 14.65 -4.04 -8.14
N SER A 271 13.68 -4.41 -8.98
CA SER A 271 13.65 -4.08 -10.42
C SER A 271 12.82 -2.83 -10.79
N ILE A 272 12.78 -1.83 -9.91
CA ILE A 272 12.32 -0.48 -10.30
C ILE A 272 13.50 0.51 -10.27
N VAL A 273 14.61 0.10 -10.90
CA VAL A 273 15.50 0.95 -11.72
C VAL A 273 16.08 0.04 -12.81
N GLY A 274 16.23 0.56 -14.04
CA GLY A 274 16.52 -0.19 -15.27
C GLY A 274 17.63 -1.26 -15.20
N PHE A 275 17.22 -2.53 -15.32
CA PHE A 275 18.15 -3.65 -15.53
C PHE A 275 17.78 -4.56 -16.71
N VAL A 276 16.85 -4.14 -17.59
CA VAL A 276 16.50 -4.91 -18.81
C VAL A 276 16.96 -4.24 -20.12
N ALA A 277 17.50 -3.01 -20.07
CA ALA A 277 17.97 -2.30 -21.28
C ALA A 277 19.49 -2.39 -21.55
N GLN A 278 20.29 -3.05 -20.70
CA GLN A 278 21.75 -3.13 -20.89
C GLN A 278 22.30 -4.52 -21.28
N PHE A 279 21.45 -5.54 -21.43
CA PHE A 279 21.89 -6.90 -21.81
C PHE A 279 21.35 -7.39 -23.16
N ILE A 280 20.92 -6.48 -24.04
CA ILE A 280 20.44 -6.84 -25.39
C ILE A 280 21.53 -6.78 -26.49
N PRO A 281 22.68 -6.06 -26.37
CA PRO A 281 23.73 -6.17 -27.40
C PRO A 281 24.72 -7.33 -27.24
N GLN A 282 24.70 -8.13 -26.16
CA GLN A 282 25.75 -9.14 -25.93
C GLN A 282 25.41 -10.57 -26.34
N ILE A 283 24.18 -10.85 -26.80
CA ILE A 283 23.81 -12.19 -27.31
C ILE A 283 24.04 -12.31 -28.83
N GLN A 284 24.16 -11.20 -29.56
CA GLN A 284 24.40 -11.24 -31.02
C GLN A 284 25.88 -11.40 -31.42
N ASN A 285 26.83 -11.23 -30.49
CA ASN A 285 28.27 -11.36 -30.79
C ASN A 285 28.86 -12.74 -30.47
N THR A 286 28.19 -13.58 -29.69
CA THR A 286 28.71 -14.93 -29.34
C THR A 286 28.34 -16.00 -30.38
N ILE A 287 27.39 -15.72 -31.29
CA ILE A 287 26.99 -16.67 -32.35
C ILE A 287 27.81 -16.47 -33.65
N ARG A 288 28.56 -15.37 -33.79
CA ARG A 288 29.47 -15.15 -34.95
C ARG A 288 30.90 -15.66 -34.76
N GLN A 289 31.19 -16.39 -33.69
CA GLN A 289 32.50 -17.03 -33.48
C GLN A 289 32.45 -18.57 -33.56
N PHE A 290 31.31 -19.15 -33.94
CA PHE A 290 31.17 -20.60 -34.16
C PHE A 290 30.43 -20.97 -35.47
N LEU A 291 30.42 -20.05 -36.44
CA LEU A 291 30.20 -20.30 -37.87
C LEU A 291 31.27 -19.54 -38.66
#